data_AF-A0A2C1JKV0-F1
#
_entry.id   AF-A0A2C1JKV0-F1
#
_cell.length_a   1.000
_cell.length_b   1.000
_cell.length_c   1.000
_cell.angle_alpha   90.00
_cell.angle_beta   90.00
_cell.angle_gamma   90.00
#
_symmetry.space_group_name_H-M   'P 1'
#
loop_
_entity.id
_entity.type
_entity.pdbx_description
1 polymer ?
#
loop_
_entity_poly.entity_id
_entity_poly.type
_entity_poly.pdbx_seq_one_letter_code
_entity_poly.pdbx_strand_id
1 'polypeptide(L)'
;MGLIFCICIAVCIFMSFKSVVIICFQRNFLSFETIIMITYLYLSLLIGFGMIYLICIQSNIPVLHEAGIPISDGYFDNLLTSLYFSAVTLFSVGYGDVVPVGVGRFLAVLEALIGYILPAVFLARTVIGNEK
;
A
#
# COMPACT_ATOMS: atom_id res chain seq x y z
N MET A 1 18.66 -11.87 4.44
CA MET A 1 18.33 -11.23 3.15
C MET A 1 16.96 -10.56 3.16
N GLY A 2 15.87 -11.22 3.54
CA GLY A 2 14.51 -10.62 3.55
C GLY A 2 14.36 -9.33 4.39
N LEU A 3 15.00 -9.25 5.58
CA LEU A 3 14.96 -8.05 6.43
C LEU A 3 15.52 -6.79 5.74
N ILE A 4 16.59 -6.95 4.95
CA ILE A 4 17.24 -5.83 4.23
C ILE A 4 16.29 -5.33 3.13
N PHE A 5 15.61 -6.23 2.42
CA PHE A 5 14.60 -5.86 1.44
C PHE A 5 13.43 -5.12 2.10
N CYS A 6 12.92 -5.59 3.24
CA CYS A 6 11.87 -4.87 3.99
C CYS A 6 12.32 -3.46 4.39
N ILE A 7 13.56 -3.28 4.85
CA ILE A 7 14.11 -1.97 5.21
C ILE A 7 14.21 -1.08 3.98
N CYS A 8 14.73 -1.59 2.86
CA CYS A 8 14.81 -0.83 1.60
C CYS A 8 13.43 -0.41 1.11
N ILE A 9 12.43 -1.30 1.17
CA ILE A 9 11.04 -1.00 0.80
C ILE A 9 10.45 0.07 1.73
N ALA A 10 10.63 -0.08 3.05
CA ALA A 10 10.16 0.91 4.01
C ALA A 10 10.80 2.28 3.79
N VAL A 11 12.09 2.33 3.46
CA VAL A 11 12.80 3.57 3.10
C VAL A 11 12.25 4.15 1.80
N CYS A 12 11.98 3.33 0.77
CA CYS A 12 11.38 3.79 -0.48
C CYS A 12 9.97 4.36 -0.27
N ILE A 13 9.13 3.67 0.52
CA ILE A 13 7.79 4.17 0.87
C ILE A 13 7.90 5.48 1.66
N PHE A 14 8.81 5.56 2.63
CA PHE A 14 9.03 6.77 3.43
C PHE A 14 9.50 7.95 2.57
N MET A 15 10.39 7.72 1.60
CA MET A 15 10.85 8.74 0.65
C MET A 15 9.72 9.21 -0.28
N SER A 16 8.88 8.30 -0.78
CA SER A 16 7.70 8.64 -1.58
C SER A 16 6.67 9.42 -0.75
N PHE A 17 6.44 9.01 0.50
CA PHE A 17 5.52 9.69 1.41
C PHE A 17 6.00 11.11 1.75
N LYS A 18 7.29 11.27 2.05
CA LYS A 18 7.90 12.58 2.32
C LYS A 18 7.73 13.52 1.12
N SER A 19 7.92 13.01 -0.10
CA SER A 19 7.70 13.79 -1.32
C SER A 19 6.26 14.29 -1.41
N VAL A 20 5.27 13.43 -1.16
CA VAL A 20 3.86 13.84 -1.19
C VAL A 20 3.50 14.80 -0.06
N VAL A 21 4.02 14.63 1.16
CA VAL A 21 3.77 15.56 2.28
C VAL A 21 4.30 16.97 1.99
N ILE A 22 5.49 17.08 1.39
CA ILE A 22 6.10 18.37 1.01
C ILE A 22 5.24 19.09 -0.01
N ILE A 23 4.74 18.38 -1.01
CA ILE A 23 3.89 18.95 -2.08
C ILE A 23 2.47 19.23 -1.60
N CYS A 24 1.94 18.38 -0.73
CA CYS A 24 0.68 18.62 -0.05
C CYS A 24 0.74 19.90 0.78
N PHE A 25 1.93 20.47 1.06
CA PHE A 25 2.07 21.78 1.70
C PHE A 25 2.30 22.96 0.72
N GLN A 26 2.38 22.73 -0.59
CA GLN A 26 2.52 23.78 -1.61
C GLN A 26 1.16 24.29 -2.13
N ARG A 27 1.12 25.54 -2.64
CA ARG A 27 -0.11 26.32 -2.90
C ARG A 27 -0.97 25.87 -4.10
N ASN A 28 -0.44 25.10 -5.06
CA ASN A 28 -1.18 24.69 -6.27
C ASN A 28 -1.73 23.26 -6.12
N PHE A 29 -2.92 23.15 -5.51
CA PHE A 29 -3.49 21.87 -5.04
C PHE A 29 -4.02 20.92 -6.12
N LEU A 30 -4.30 21.41 -7.33
CA LEU A 30 -4.95 20.64 -8.40
C LEU A 30 -4.28 20.86 -9.77
N SER A 31 -2.96 20.73 -9.80
CA SER A 31 -2.19 20.64 -11.05
C SER A 31 -2.14 19.18 -11.53
N PHE A 32 -2.02 18.96 -12.84
CA PHE A 32 -1.73 17.63 -13.42
C PHE A 32 -0.53 16.95 -12.75
N GLU A 33 0.46 17.73 -12.33
CA GLU A 33 1.65 17.26 -11.62
C GLU A 33 1.27 16.58 -10.29
N THR A 34 0.31 17.14 -9.54
CA THR A 34 -0.13 16.59 -8.25
C THR A 34 -0.83 15.25 -8.43
N ILE A 35 -1.67 15.13 -9.46
CA ILE A 35 -2.37 13.88 -9.79
C ILE A 35 -1.37 12.78 -10.16
N ILE A 36 -0.37 13.11 -10.98
CA ILE A 36 0.70 12.19 -11.36
C ILE A 36 1.48 11.73 -10.12
N MET A 37 1.84 12.64 -9.22
CA MET A 37 2.57 12.29 -7.99
C MET A 37 1.76 11.44 -7.02
N ILE A 38 0.46 11.71 -6.86
CA ILE A 38 -0.44 10.87 -6.05
C ILE A 38 -0.54 9.47 -6.67
N THR A 39 -0.64 9.37 -8.00
CA THR A 39 -0.64 8.09 -8.71
C THR A 39 0.65 7.31 -8.43
N TYR A 40 1.82 7.96 -8.50
CA TYR A 40 3.09 7.34 -8.14
C TYR A 40 3.15 6.90 -6.67
N LEU A 41 2.56 7.66 -5.75
CA LEU A 41 2.48 7.27 -4.35
C LEU A 41 1.64 5.99 -4.17
N TYR A 42 0.44 5.94 -4.74
CA TYR A 42 -0.40 4.73 -4.68
C TYR A 42 0.29 3.52 -5.28
N LEU A 43 0.96 3.67 -6.43
CA LEU A 43 1.70 2.58 -7.07
C LEU A 43 2.85 2.10 -6.16
N SER A 44 3.56 3.02 -5.52
CA SER A 44 4.65 2.67 -4.61
C SER A 44 4.16 1.97 -3.33
N LEU A 45 2.99 2.34 -2.81
CA LEU A 45 2.37 1.70 -1.66
C LEU A 45 1.89 0.29 -2.01
N LEU A 46 1.21 0.13 -3.16
CA LEU A 46 0.75 -1.16 -3.67
C LEU A 46 1.93 -2.14 -3.85
N ILE A 47 2.98 -1.70 -4.53
CA ILE A 47 4.18 -2.55 -4.71
C ILE A 47 4.85 -2.80 -3.36
N GLY A 48 4.94 -1.78 -2.50
CA GLY A 48 5.60 -1.88 -1.20
C GLY A 48 4.95 -2.89 -0.26
N PHE A 49 3.63 -2.77 -0.03
CA PHE A 49 2.88 -3.70 0.81
C PHE A 49 2.81 -5.10 0.19
N GLY A 50 2.59 -5.20 -1.14
CA GLY A 50 2.64 -6.48 -1.84
C GLY A 50 3.98 -7.21 -1.65
N MET A 51 5.10 -6.50 -1.73
CA MET A 51 6.41 -7.09 -1.46
C MET A 51 6.62 -7.48 0.01
N ILE A 52 6.06 -6.72 0.97
CA ILE A 52 6.10 -7.09 2.40
C ILE A 52 5.36 -8.41 2.63
N TYR A 53 4.15 -8.58 2.08
CA TYR A 53 3.41 -9.84 2.21
C TYR A 53 4.18 -11.01 1.58
N LEU A 54 4.77 -10.81 0.40
CA LEU A 54 5.58 -11.83 -0.27
C LEU A 54 6.78 -12.27 0.57
N ILE A 55 7.51 -11.32 1.17
CA ILE A 55 8.67 -11.63 2.04
C ILE A 55 8.21 -12.41 3.28
N CYS A 56 7.06 -12.07 3.85
CA CYS A 56 6.49 -12.81 4.97
C CYS A 56 6.16 -14.26 4.58
N ILE A 57 5.50 -14.47 3.44
CA ILE A 57 5.20 -15.82 2.91
C ILE A 57 6.50 -16.62 2.72
N GLN A 58 7.51 -16.04 2.07
CA GLN A 58 8.82 -16.68 1.86
C GLN A 58 9.57 -17.00 3.15
N SER A 59 9.31 -16.23 4.20
CA SER A 59 9.90 -16.45 5.53
C SER A 59 9.14 -17.52 6.33
N ASN A 60 8.20 -18.25 5.70
CA ASN A 60 7.30 -19.22 6.35
C ASN A 60 6.42 -18.59 7.44
N ILE A 61 6.13 -17.29 7.36
CA ILE A 61 5.21 -16.60 8.25
C ILE A 61 3.83 -16.58 7.57
N PRO A 62 2.82 -17.29 8.12
CA PRO A 62 1.49 -17.29 7.52
C PRO A 62 0.85 -15.90 7.70
N VAL A 63 0.71 -15.18 6.58
CA VAL A 63 0.13 -13.82 6.55
C VAL A 63 -1.12 -13.71 5.69
N LEU A 64 -1.27 -14.57 4.69
CA LEU A 64 -2.39 -14.59 3.74
C LEU A 64 -2.87 -16.02 3.54
N HIS A 65 -4.18 -16.21 3.40
CA HIS A 65 -4.81 -17.46 2.96
C HIS A 65 -5.68 -17.18 1.74
N GLU A 66 -5.65 -18.09 0.77
CA GLU A 66 -6.50 -18.06 -0.41
C GLU A 66 -7.50 -19.22 -0.30
N ALA A 67 -8.81 -18.90 -0.29
CA ALA A 67 -9.88 -19.90 -0.11
C ALA A 67 -9.71 -20.87 1.08
N GLY A 68 -9.05 -20.41 2.16
CA GLY A 68 -8.80 -21.21 3.37
C GLY A 68 -7.56 -22.12 3.31
N ILE A 69 -6.89 -22.20 2.16
CA ILE A 69 -5.66 -23.00 1.97
C ILE A 69 -4.44 -22.04 2.05
N PRO A 70 -3.32 -22.43 2.69
CA PRO A 70 -2.08 -21.68 2.57
C PRO A 70 -1.66 -21.59 1.09
N ILE A 71 -1.21 -20.41 0.68
CA ILE A 71 -0.87 -20.12 -0.72
C ILE A 71 0.30 -21.03 -1.17
N SER A 72 0.19 -21.62 -2.37
CA SER A 72 1.06 -22.70 -2.87
C SER A 72 2.52 -22.27 -3.19
N ASP A 73 3.38 -23.26 -3.46
CA ASP A 73 4.86 -23.18 -3.52
C ASP A 73 5.48 -22.29 -4.63
N GLY A 74 4.67 -21.68 -5.51
CA GLY A 74 5.14 -20.85 -6.62
C GLY A 74 5.52 -19.43 -6.19
N TYR A 75 6.78 -19.01 -6.39
CA TYR A 75 7.21 -17.64 -6.10
C TYR A 75 6.38 -16.59 -6.86
N PHE A 76 6.13 -16.84 -8.15
CA PHE A 76 5.43 -15.90 -9.03
C PHE A 76 3.94 -15.76 -8.67
N ASP A 77 3.28 -16.88 -8.34
CA ASP A 77 1.88 -16.86 -7.90
C ASP A 77 1.75 -16.12 -6.57
N ASN A 78 2.64 -16.40 -5.60
CA ASN A 78 2.68 -15.67 -4.34
C ASN A 78 2.89 -14.16 -4.53
N LEU A 79 3.73 -13.75 -5.49
CA LEU A 79 3.93 -12.34 -5.82
C LEU A 79 2.64 -11.72 -6.35
N LEU A 80 1.97 -12.37 -7.31
CA LEU A 80 0.72 -11.88 -7.89
C LEU A 80 -0.40 -11.81 -6.85
N THR A 81 -0.58 -12.85 -6.04
CA THR A 81 -1.59 -12.88 -4.96
C THR A 81 -1.30 -11.80 -3.91
N SER A 82 -0.03 -11.57 -3.57
CA SER A 82 0.35 -10.51 -2.62
C SER A 82 0.09 -9.11 -3.17
N LEU A 83 0.41 -8.85 -4.43
CA LEU A 83 0.13 -7.57 -5.10
C LEU A 83 -1.37 -7.35 -5.25
N TYR A 84 -2.12 -8.39 -5.60
CA TYR A 84 -3.57 -8.37 -5.69
C TYR A 84 -4.21 -8.04 -4.34
N PHE A 85 -3.81 -8.75 -3.27
CA PHE A 85 -4.31 -8.47 -1.92
C PHE A 85 -3.99 -7.05 -1.47
N SER A 86 -2.78 -6.57 -1.74
CA SER A 86 -2.37 -5.19 -1.46
C SER A 86 -3.26 -4.18 -2.20
N ALA A 87 -3.50 -4.37 -3.50
CA ALA A 87 -4.39 -3.49 -4.27
C ALA A 87 -5.81 -3.47 -3.71
N VAL A 88 -6.39 -4.64 -3.45
CA VAL A 88 -7.75 -4.80 -2.94
C VAL A 88 -7.90 -4.21 -1.53
N THR A 89 -6.85 -4.24 -0.73
CA THR A 89 -6.81 -3.65 0.63
C THR A 89 -6.61 -2.14 0.58
N LEU A 90 -5.62 -1.66 -0.18
CA LEU A 90 -5.29 -0.24 -0.31
C LEU A 90 -6.45 0.57 -0.89
N PHE A 91 -7.17 0.02 -1.88
CA PHE A 91 -8.36 0.65 -2.45
C PHE A 91 -9.66 0.30 -1.72
N SER A 92 -9.57 -0.40 -0.58
CA SER A 92 -10.73 -0.76 0.25
C SER A 92 -11.82 -1.53 -0.51
N VAL A 93 -11.43 -2.35 -1.50
CA VAL A 93 -12.35 -3.18 -2.29
C VAL A 93 -12.75 -4.43 -1.50
N GLY A 94 -11.77 -5.10 -0.89
CA GLY A 94 -11.98 -6.23 0.03
C GLY A 94 -12.85 -7.38 -0.49
N TYR A 95 -12.55 -7.97 -1.66
CA TYR A 95 -13.36 -9.06 -2.24
C TYR A 95 -13.55 -10.28 -1.32
N GLY A 96 -12.59 -10.54 -0.42
CA GLY A 96 -12.69 -11.59 0.61
C GLY A 96 -12.26 -12.99 0.14
N ASP A 97 -11.76 -13.10 -1.08
CA ASP A 97 -11.13 -14.30 -1.66
C ASP A 97 -9.74 -14.59 -1.07
N VAL A 98 -8.97 -13.53 -0.82
CA VAL A 98 -7.71 -13.58 -0.07
C VAL A 98 -7.90 -12.86 1.26
N VAL A 99 -7.58 -13.56 2.35
CA VAL A 99 -7.80 -13.05 3.71
C VAL A 99 -6.50 -12.98 4.52
N PRO A 100 -6.29 -11.91 5.29
CA PRO A 100 -5.10 -11.79 6.13
C PRO A 100 -5.24 -12.62 7.41
N VAL A 101 -4.16 -13.28 7.79
CA VAL A 101 -4.06 -14.09 9.01
C VAL A 101 -2.82 -13.70 9.81
N GLY A 102 -2.78 -14.09 11.09
CA GLY A 102 -1.62 -13.81 11.97
C GLY A 102 -1.24 -12.33 11.97
N VAL A 103 0.05 -12.05 11.76
CA VAL A 103 0.59 -10.68 11.68
C VAL A 103 0.15 -9.92 10.42
N GLY A 104 -0.31 -10.63 9.38
CA GLY A 104 -0.86 -10.03 8.16
C GLY A 104 -2.10 -9.17 8.41
N ARG A 105 -2.86 -9.46 9.47
CA ARG A 105 -4.02 -8.65 9.87
C ARG A 105 -3.63 -7.22 10.25
N PHE A 106 -2.53 -7.08 10.99
CA PHE A 106 -2.05 -5.76 11.41
C PHE A 106 -1.54 -4.96 10.20
N LEU A 107 -0.82 -5.62 9.28
CA LEU A 107 -0.36 -5.01 8.03
C LEU A 107 -1.54 -4.53 7.17
N ALA A 108 -2.57 -5.36 7.02
CA ALA A 108 -3.77 -5.02 6.24
C ALA A 108 -4.53 -3.82 6.84
N VAL A 109 -4.62 -3.73 8.17
CA VAL A 109 -5.23 -2.56 8.84
C VAL A 109 -4.44 -1.28 8.57
N LEU A 110 -3.10 -1.33 8.66
CA LEU A 110 -2.26 -0.16 8.36
C LEU A 110 -2.38 0.26 6.91
N GLU A 111 -2.37 -0.69 5.99
CA GLU A 111 -2.51 -0.45 4.55
C GLU A 111 -3.86 0.18 4.21
N ALA A 112 -4.96 -0.37 4.74
CA ALA A 112 -6.30 0.17 4.56
C ALA A 112 -6.43 1.59 5.16
N LEU A 113 -5.84 1.82 6.34
CA LEU A 113 -5.83 3.14 6.97
C LEU A 113 -5.13 4.19 6.09
N ILE A 114 -3.98 3.84 5.50
CA ILE A 114 -3.27 4.72 4.56
C ILE A 114 -4.15 4.97 3.32
N GLY A 115 -4.76 3.91 2.78
CA GLY A 115 -5.69 3.98 1.66
C GLY A 115 -6.86 4.95 1.89
N TYR A 116 -7.39 5.02 3.10
CA TYR A 116 -8.45 5.96 3.49
C TYR A 116 -7.98 7.39 3.73
N ILE A 117 -6.81 7.56 4.36
CA ILE A 117 -6.30 8.90 4.74
C ILE A 117 -5.89 9.69 3.50
N LEU A 118 -5.25 9.06 2.52
CA LEU A 118 -4.75 9.75 1.32
C LEU A 118 -5.83 10.54 0.54
N PRO A 119 -6.97 9.95 0.14
CA PRO A 119 -8.00 10.69 -0.57
C PRO A 119 -8.68 11.74 0.34
N ALA A 120 -8.84 11.46 1.64
CA ALA A 120 -9.43 12.40 2.59
C ALA A 120 -8.58 13.66 2.76
N VAL A 121 -7.25 13.50 2.91
CA VAL A 121 -6.30 14.62 2.99
C VAL A 121 -6.30 15.41 1.68
N PHE A 122 -6.28 14.73 0.54
CA PHE A 122 -6.33 15.38 -0.78
C PHE A 122 -7.61 16.22 -0.95
N LEU A 123 -8.77 15.67 -0.61
CA LEU A 123 -10.06 16.37 -0.67
C LEU A 123 -10.11 17.56 0.29
N ALA A 124 -9.74 17.37 1.56
CA ALA A 124 -9.76 18.43 2.56
C ALA A 124 -8.90 19.62 2.13
N ARG A 125 -7.72 19.36 1.58
CA ARG A 125 -6.83 20.41 1.09
C ARG A 125 -7.36 21.11 -0.16
N THR A 126 -8.02 20.37 -1.05
CA THR A 126 -8.67 20.95 -2.23
C THR A 126 -9.77 21.93 -1.83
N VAL A 127 -10.61 21.57 -0.84
CA VAL A 127 -11.68 22.45 -0.36
C VAL A 127 -11.11 23.71 0.31
N ILE A 128 -10.17 23.56 1.26
CA ILE A 128 -9.55 24.69 1.96
C ILE A 128 -8.80 25.63 0.99
N GLY A 129 -8.21 25.08 -0.08
CA GLY A 129 -7.52 25.85 -1.11
C GLY A 129 -8.46 26.72 -1.95
N ASN A 130 -9.71 26.29 -2.14
CA ASN A 130 -10.73 27.01 -2.93
C ASN A 130 -11.45 28.11 -2.13
N GLU A 131 -11.33 28.12 -0.80
CA GLU A 131 -11.95 29.13 0.08
C GLU A 131 -11.09 30.38 0.30
N LYS A 132 -9.98 30.55 -0.44
CA LYS A 132 -9.12 31.75 -0.43
C LYS A 132 -9.09 32.42 -1.80
#